data_AF-A0A1Q5G2B4-F1
#
_entry.id   AF-A0A1Q5G2B4-F1
#
_cell.length_a   1.000
_cell.length_b   1.000
_cell.length_c   1.000
_cell.angle_alpha   90.00
_cell.angle_beta   90.00
_cell.angle_gamma   90.00
#
_symmetry.space_group_name_H-M   'P 1'
#
loop_
_entity.id
_entity.type
_entity.pdbx_description
1 polymer ?
#
loop_
_entity_poly.entity_id
_entity_poly.type
_entity_poly.pdbx_seq_one_letter_code
_entity_poly.pdbx_strand_id
1 'polypeptide(L)'
;MVDAVGGPVADLSLRVLRPHGRFVSYGLLSGLPVTVRPEDLLFRGITMTGFWLPERLSRLTPGEVGDVMARAAAQLADGTIEVPEAETFDLSNVRAAVLHSRKAGHLSKAVLVS
;
A
#
# COMPACT_ATOMS: atom_id res chain seq x y z
N MET A 1 -3.78 10.40 4.14
CA MET A 1 -4.18 9.06 4.60
C MET A 1 -4.11 8.10 3.43
N VAL A 2 -3.58 6.91 3.66
CA VAL A 2 -3.44 5.84 2.67
C VAL A 2 -4.21 4.62 3.17
N ASP A 3 -5.09 4.07 2.35
CA ASP A 3 -6.00 3.00 2.74
C ASP A 3 -5.93 1.86 1.72
N ALA A 4 -5.77 0.63 2.23
CA ALA A 4 -5.86 -0.59 1.43
C ALA A 4 -7.00 -1.50 1.87
N VAL A 5 -7.83 -1.08 2.82
CA VAL A 5 -8.82 -1.95 3.45
C VAL A 5 -10.19 -1.74 2.84
N GLY A 6 -10.68 -0.50 2.78
CA GLY A 6 -12.05 -0.20 2.39
C GLY A 6 -13.07 -0.39 3.53
N GLY A 7 -14.35 -0.29 3.18
CA GLY A 7 -15.47 -0.53 4.10
C GLY A 7 -15.43 0.33 5.38
N PRO A 8 -15.87 -0.22 6.54
CA PRO A 8 -15.95 0.53 7.80
C PRO A 8 -14.63 1.12 8.29
N VAL A 9 -13.49 0.52 7.90
CA VAL A 9 -12.15 1.06 8.23
C VAL A 9 -11.91 2.36 7.47
N ALA A 10 -12.26 2.40 6.18
CA ALA A 10 -12.17 3.62 5.39
C ALA A 10 -13.09 4.74 5.92
N ASP A 11 -14.26 4.39 6.47
CA ASP A 11 -15.16 5.37 7.09
C ASP A 11 -14.56 5.99 8.37
N LEU A 12 -13.92 5.17 9.22
CA LEU A 12 -13.19 5.65 10.41
C LEU A 12 -12.05 6.58 10.02
N SER A 13 -11.28 6.14 9.03
CA SER A 13 -10.22 6.91 8.38
C SER A 13 -10.73 8.28 7.92
N LEU A 14 -11.83 8.35 7.15
CA LEU A 14 -12.40 9.62 6.66
C LEU A 14 -12.84 10.55 7.79
N ARG A 15 -13.33 10.03 8.92
CA ARG A 15 -13.73 10.86 10.08
C ARG A 15 -12.56 11.57 10.75
N VAL A 16 -11.40 10.92 10.84
CA VAL A 16 -10.21 11.50 11.50
C VAL A 16 -9.38 12.38 10.58
N LEU A 17 -9.71 12.44 9.29
CA LEU A 17 -9.01 13.27 8.34
C LEU A 17 -9.22 14.76 8.65
N ARG A 18 -8.15 15.55 8.73
CA ARG A 18 -8.27 17.00 8.88
C ARG A 18 -9.01 17.63 7.68
N PRO A 19 -9.64 18.82 7.84
CA PRO A 19 -10.15 19.58 6.71
C PRO A 19 -9.09 19.77 5.62
N HIS A 20 -9.49 19.72 4.36
CA HIS A 20 -8.64 19.76 3.17
C HIS A 20 -7.64 18.59 3.09
N GLY A 21 -7.89 17.51 3.83
CA GLY A 21 -7.04 16.33 3.81
C GLY A 21 -7.23 15.47 2.56
N ARG A 22 -6.22 14.64 2.28
CA ARG A 22 -6.22 13.70 1.15
C ARG A 22 -6.39 12.25 1.63
N PHE A 23 -7.37 11.58 1.06
CA PHE A 23 -7.59 10.14 1.15
C PHE A 23 -7.08 9.48 -0.12
N VAL A 24 -6.21 8.47 0.00
CA VAL A 24 -5.72 7.69 -1.15
C VAL A 24 -6.08 6.22 -0.92
N SER A 25 -6.91 5.65 -1.79
CA SER A 25 -7.19 4.21 -1.82
C SER A 25 -6.17 3.52 -2.73
N TYR A 26 -5.50 2.47 -2.25
CA TYR A 26 -4.52 1.70 -3.03
C TYR A 26 -4.72 0.17 -2.95
N GLY A 27 -5.78 -0.28 -2.27
CA GLY A 27 -6.09 -1.70 -2.08
C GLY A 27 -7.54 -1.93 -1.70
N LEU A 28 -7.95 -3.20 -1.75
CA LEU A 28 -9.33 -3.65 -1.53
C LEU A 28 -9.39 -4.87 -0.60
N LEU A 29 -8.64 -4.87 0.51
CA LEU A 29 -8.51 -6.04 1.38
C LEU A 29 -9.84 -6.50 2.00
N SER A 30 -10.79 -5.58 2.26
CA SER A 30 -12.10 -5.95 2.79
C SER A 30 -13.10 -6.38 1.72
N GLY A 31 -12.82 -6.12 0.43
CA GLY A 31 -13.76 -6.32 -0.67
C GLY A 31 -15.00 -5.41 -0.63
N LEU A 32 -15.04 -4.42 0.27
CA LEU A 32 -16.16 -3.49 0.42
C LEU A 32 -15.79 -2.12 -0.16
N PRO A 33 -16.76 -1.35 -0.67
CA PRO A 33 -16.50 -0.02 -1.21
C PRO A 33 -16.02 0.95 -0.13
N VAL A 34 -15.34 2.01 -0.57
CA VAL A 34 -15.12 3.22 0.24
C VAL A 34 -16.31 4.15 0.00
N THR A 35 -17.01 4.54 1.07
CA THR A 35 -18.16 5.45 0.97
C THR A 35 -17.75 6.85 1.44
N VAL A 36 -17.94 7.86 0.58
CA VAL A 36 -17.65 9.25 0.90
C VAL A 36 -18.94 10.05 0.97
N ARG A 37 -19.11 10.84 2.03
CA ARG A 37 -20.28 11.71 2.19
C ARG A 37 -20.07 13.02 1.41
N PRO A 38 -21.10 13.60 0.77
CA PRO A 38 -20.97 14.87 0.08
C PRO A 38 -20.42 16.00 0.96
N GLU A 39 -20.82 16.07 2.22
CA GLU A 39 -20.30 17.03 3.20
C GLU A 39 -18.78 16.91 3.43
N ASP A 40 -18.20 15.72 3.31
CA ASP A 40 -16.76 15.51 3.40
C ASP A 40 -16.04 16.19 2.23
N LEU A 41 -16.63 16.14 1.04
CA LEU A 41 -16.07 16.76 -0.16
C LEU A 41 -16.30 18.28 -0.16
N LEU A 42 -17.53 18.72 0.11
CA LEU A 42 -17.95 20.11 -0.06
C LEU A 42 -17.51 21.02 1.08
N PHE A 43 -17.74 20.60 2.33
CA PHE A 43 -17.54 21.48 3.49
C PHE A 43 -16.24 21.18 4.22
N ARG A 44 -15.82 19.91 4.26
CA ARG A 44 -14.50 19.55 4.79
C ARG A 44 -13.41 19.63 3.73
N GLY A 45 -13.74 19.80 2.45
CA GLY A 45 -12.76 19.94 1.36
C GLY A 45 -11.89 18.71 1.13
N ILE A 46 -12.36 17.51 1.49
CA ILE A 46 -11.58 16.28 1.36
C ILE A 46 -11.41 15.94 -0.12
N THR A 47 -10.20 15.54 -0.48
CA THR A 47 -9.92 14.95 -1.80
C THR A 47 -9.72 13.44 -1.67
N MET A 48 -10.45 12.66 -2.47
CA MET A 48 -10.26 11.21 -2.58
C MET A 48 -9.71 10.83 -3.94
N THR A 49 -8.66 10.01 -3.97
CA THR A 49 -8.05 9.50 -5.20
C THR A 49 -7.67 8.03 -5.08
N GLY A 50 -7.64 7.32 -6.20
CA GLY A 50 -6.99 6.00 -6.29
C GLY A 50 -5.48 6.12 -6.53
N PHE A 51 -4.72 5.10 -6.13
CA PHE A 51 -3.34 4.91 -6.54
C PHE A 51 -3.11 3.44 -6.92
N TRP A 52 -2.78 3.20 -8.18
CA TRP A 52 -2.47 1.86 -8.69
C TRP A 52 -1.04 1.86 -9.24
N LEU A 53 -0.13 1.18 -8.55
CA LEU A 53 1.31 1.23 -8.88
C LEU A 53 1.63 0.70 -10.29
N PRO A 54 1.13 -0.47 -10.75
CA PRO A 54 1.41 -0.93 -12.12
C PRO A 54 1.02 0.07 -13.22
N GLU A 55 -0.18 0.64 -13.17
CA GLU A 55 -0.65 1.72 -14.03
C GLU A 55 0.20 2.99 -13.91
N ARG A 56 0.61 3.37 -12.69
CA ARG A 56 1.50 4.53 -12.53
C ARG A 56 2.83 4.29 -13.22
N LEU A 57 3.44 3.12 -13.02
CA LEU A 57 4.72 2.77 -13.63
C LEU A 57 4.63 2.64 -15.15
N SER A 58 3.51 2.13 -15.69
CA SER A 58 3.32 2.00 -17.14
C SER A 58 3.21 3.34 -17.88
N ARG A 59 2.97 4.44 -17.15
CA ARG A 59 2.91 5.81 -17.67
C ARG A 59 4.26 6.55 -17.58
N LEU A 60 5.28 5.94 -16.99
CA LEU A 60 6.61 6.52 -16.84
C LEU A 60 7.54 6.02 -17.95
N THR A 61 8.51 6.85 -18.30
CA THR A 61 9.65 6.43 -19.13
C THR A 61 10.56 5.48 -18.34
N PRO A 62 11.39 4.66 -19.03
CA PRO A 62 12.36 3.81 -18.35
C PRO A 62 13.31 4.57 -17.41
N GLY A 63 13.70 5.79 -17.79
CA GLY A 63 14.54 6.66 -16.96
C GLY A 63 13.84 7.07 -15.66
N GLU A 64 12.59 7.51 -15.74
CA GLU A 64 11.79 7.88 -14.55
C GLU A 64 11.53 6.69 -13.63
N VAL A 65 11.31 5.49 -14.18
CA VAL A 65 11.23 4.26 -13.37
C VAL A 65 12.56 4.00 -12.67
N GLY A 66 13.68 4.15 -13.39
CA GLY A 66 15.03 4.04 -12.83
C GLY A 66 15.25 5.01 -11.66
N ASP A 67 14.83 6.27 -11.81
CA ASP A 67 14.96 7.30 -10.77
C ASP A 67 14.15 6.95 -9.51
N VAL A 68 12.92 6.45 -9.69
CA VAL A 68 12.08 6.00 -8.57
C VAL A 68 12.76 4.84 -7.81
N MET A 69 13.28 3.85 -8.54
CA MET A 69 13.97 2.71 -7.95
C MET A 69 15.27 3.11 -7.26
N ALA A 70 16.06 3.99 -7.88
CA ALA A 70 17.32 4.49 -7.32
C ALA A 70 17.09 5.25 -6.01
N ARG A 71 16.05 6.08 -5.94
CA ARG A 71 15.67 6.78 -4.70
C ARG A 71 15.27 5.83 -3.59
N ALA A 72 14.47 4.80 -3.90
CA ALA A 72 14.07 3.80 -2.91
C ALA A 72 15.30 3.00 -2.40
N ALA A 73 16.22 2.63 -3.30
CA ALA A 73 17.45 1.94 -2.94
C ALA A 73 18.36 2.80 -2.06
N ALA A 74 18.49 4.10 -2.35
CA ALA A 74 19.27 5.03 -1.53
C ALA A 74 18.70 5.15 -0.11
N GLN A 75 17.38 5.28 0.02
CA GLN A 75 16.69 5.35 1.32
C GLN A 75 16.79 4.04 2.12
N LEU A 76 16.90 2.90 1.44
CA LEU A 76 17.17 1.63 2.11
C LEU A 76 18.62 1.56 2.59
N ALA A 77 19.57 2.02 1.77
CA ALA A 77 20.99 1.99 2.08
C ALA A 77 21.39 2.93 3.22
N ASP A 78 20.72 4.08 3.34
CA ASP A 78 20.98 5.06 4.40
C ASP A 78 20.15 4.86 5.68
N GLY A 79 19.28 3.84 5.70
CA GLY A 79 18.43 3.50 6.85
C GLY A 79 17.19 4.37 7.01
N THR A 80 16.90 5.28 6.08
CA THR A 80 15.63 6.05 6.07
C THR A 80 14.41 5.12 5.98
N ILE A 81 14.55 4.03 5.22
CA ILE A 81 13.56 2.95 5.13
C ILE A 81 14.20 1.69 5.71
N GLU A 82 13.64 1.21 6.82
CA GLU A 82 13.94 -0.11 7.34
C GLU A 82 12.89 -1.11 6.85
N VAL A 83 13.33 -2.29 6.43
CA VAL A 83 12.45 -3.37 5.99
C VAL A 83 12.58 -4.52 6.99
N PRO A 84 11.45 -5.09 7.48
CA PRO A 84 11.50 -6.27 8.34
C PRO A 84 12.28 -7.41 7.67
N GLU A 85 12.98 -8.20 8.48
CA GLU A 85 13.66 -9.40 8.00
C GLU A 85 12.67 -10.29 7.26
N ALA A 86 13.07 -10.72 6.05
CA ALA A 86 12.25 -11.59 5.21
C ALA A 86 12.32 -13.04 5.71
N GLU A 87 11.18 -13.74 5.64
CA GLU A 87 11.15 -15.17 5.92
C GLU A 87 11.43 -15.94 4.63
N THR A 88 12.52 -16.69 4.60
CA THR A 88 12.94 -17.43 3.41
C THR A 88 12.36 -18.84 3.41
N PHE A 89 11.86 -19.26 2.25
CA PHE A 89 11.35 -20.61 2.02
C PHE A 89 12.01 -21.19 0.77
N ASP A 90 12.36 -22.47 0.82
CA ASP A 90 12.82 -23.20 -0.36
C ASP A 90 11.75 -23.16 -1.47
N LEU A 91 12.18 -23.07 -2.73
CA LEU A 91 11.30 -23.04 -3.89
C LEU A 91 10.42 -24.29 -3.98
N SER A 92 10.90 -25.46 -3.53
CA SER A 92 10.09 -26.67 -3.40
C SER A 92 8.99 -26.57 -2.34
N ASN A 93 9.10 -25.61 -1.41
CA ASN A 93 8.19 -25.39 -0.28
C ASN A 93 7.23 -24.19 -0.47
N VAL A 94 6.83 -23.87 -1.71
CA VAL A 94 5.88 -22.78 -2.02
C VAL A 94 4.62 -22.82 -1.16
N ARG A 95 4.10 -24.01 -0.85
CA ARG A 95 2.90 -24.16 0.00
C ARG A 95 3.09 -23.52 1.38
N ALA A 96 4.25 -23.70 2.01
CA ALA A 96 4.55 -23.13 3.31
C ALA A 96 4.64 -21.59 3.23
N ALA A 97 5.30 -21.07 2.20
CA ALA A 97 5.41 -19.62 1.95
C ALA A 97 4.04 -18.94 1.76
N VAL A 98 3.13 -19.58 1.00
CA VAL A 98 1.77 -19.06 0.78
C VAL A 98 0.95 -19.08 2.06
N LEU A 99 1.04 -20.16 2.85
CA LEU A 99 0.35 -20.25 4.14
C LEU A 99 0.88 -19.21 5.12
N HIS A 100 2.19 -18.99 5.18
CA HIS A 100 2.80 -17.93 5.97
C HIS A 100 2.20 -16.56 5.58
N SER A 101 2.21 -16.23 4.28
CA SER A 101 1.75 -14.93 3.75
C SER A 101 0.26 -14.66 3.97
N ARG A 102 -0.54 -15.69 4.28
CA ARG A 102 -1.98 -15.55 4.57
C ARG A 102 -2.29 -15.36 6.04
N LYS A 103 -1.33 -15.58 6.95
CA LYS A 103 -1.54 -15.40 8.39
C LYS A 103 -1.79 -13.94 8.69
N ALA A 104 -2.85 -13.62 9.43
CA ALA A 104 -3.10 -12.26 9.87
C ALA A 104 -1.94 -11.76 10.76
N GLY A 105 -1.58 -10.48 10.61
CA GLY A 105 -0.58 -9.83 11.45
C GLY A 105 0.88 -10.23 11.16
N HIS A 106 1.16 -10.93 10.06
CA HIS A 106 2.54 -11.17 9.65
C HIS A 106 3.19 -9.85 9.20
N LEU A 107 4.43 -9.59 9.66
CA LEU A 107 5.17 -8.36 9.35
C LEU A 107 6.26 -8.59 8.29
N SER A 108 6.78 -9.81 8.19
CA SER A 108 7.81 -10.21 7.23
C SER A 108 7.21 -10.59 5.88
N LYS A 109 8.02 -10.46 4.82
CA LYS A 109 7.70 -10.98 3.49
C LYS A 109 8.22 -12.41 3.35
N ALA A 110 7.40 -13.29 2.79
CA ALA A 110 7.87 -14.62 2.38
C ALA A 110 8.66 -14.51 1.07
N VAL A 111 9.91 -14.97 1.05
CA VAL A 111 10.79 -14.96 -0.12
C VAL A 111 11.14 -16.39 -0.49
N LEU A 112 10.95 -16.74 -1.77
CA LEU A 112 11.32 -18.05 -2.29
C LEU A 112 12.78 -18.03 -2.73
N VAL A 113 13.55 -19.04 -2.30
CA VAL A 113 14.97 -19.23 -2.62
C VAL A 113 15.20 -20.65 -3.15
N SER A 114 16.15 -20.83 -4.07
CA SER A 114 16.51 -22.12 -4.69
C SER A 114 17.67 -22.82 -4.01
#